data_AF-A0A497GP05-F1
#
_entry.id   AF-A0A497GP05-F1
#
_cell.length_a   1.000
_cell.length_b   1.000
_cell.length_c   1.000
_cell.angle_alpha   90.00
_cell.angle_beta   90.00
_cell.angle_gamma   90.00
#
_symmetry.space_group_name_H-M   'P 1'
#
loop_
_entity.id
_entity.type
_entity.pdbx_description
1 polymer ?
#
loop_
_entity_poly.entity_id
_entity_poly.type
_entity_poly.pdbx_seq_one_letter_code
_entity_poly.pdbx_strand_id
1 'polypeptide(L)'
;MLGIFQGEPFEDLFIIKTRHSTKNPYANRKITKFPKRQILVHGIIRALRMNYIIILVNPAGTSNSKTHKQIMREKGLDRHMASAYMIAYRGWRKIHEGIF
;
A
#
# COMPACT_ATOMS: atom_id res chain seq x y z
N MET A 1 -7.04 20.55 22.51
CA MET A 1 -6.66 20.67 21.09
C MET A 1 -6.15 19.31 20.64
N LEU A 2 -7.05 18.38 20.27
CA LEU A 2 -6.64 17.10 19.71
C LEU A 2 -6.10 17.39 18.31
N GLY A 3 -4.78 17.55 18.20
CA GLY A 3 -4.11 17.65 16.92
C GLY A 3 -4.54 16.44 16.08
N ILE A 4 -5.19 16.71 14.95
CA ILE A 4 -5.65 15.68 14.03
C ILE A 4 -4.37 15.07 13.46
N PHE A 5 -3.87 13.99 14.06
CA PHE A 5 -2.76 13.25 13.48
C PHE A 5 -3.23 12.73 12.12
N GLN A 6 -2.66 13.28 11.05
CA GLN A 6 -2.95 12.84 9.69
C GLN A 6 -2.29 11.47 9.51
N GLY A 7 -3.10 10.43 9.39
CA GLY A 7 -2.65 9.07 9.16
C GLY A 7 -2.56 8.82 7.66
N GLU A 8 -1.35 8.57 7.15
CA GLU A 8 -1.14 8.27 5.73
C GLU A 8 -1.06 6.74 5.52
N PRO A 9 -2.00 6.16 4.74
CA PRO A 9 -2.01 4.73 4.48
C PRO A 9 -0.98 4.36 3.40
N PHE A 10 0.01 3.56 3.78
CA PHE A 10 1.02 3.01 2.88
C PHE A 10 0.75 1.54 2.59
N GLU A 11 1.04 1.11 1.36
CA GLU A 11 1.04 -0.32 1.05
C GLU A 11 2.13 -1.04 1.86
N ASP A 12 1.74 -2.08 2.56
CA ASP A 12 2.67 -2.98 3.22
C ASP A 12 3.31 -3.91 2.18
N LEU A 13 4.40 -3.43 1.58
CA LEU A 13 5.18 -4.21 0.63
C LEU A 13 6.06 -5.26 1.32
N PHE A 14 6.18 -5.25 2.66
CA PHE A 14 6.92 -6.27 3.40
C PHE A 14 6.16 -7.60 3.41
N ILE A 15 4.83 -7.56 3.46
CA ILE A 15 3.97 -8.76 3.42
C ILE A 15 4.01 -9.46 2.05
N ILE A 16 4.07 -8.70 0.95
CA ILE A 16 3.95 -9.27 -0.41
C ILE A 16 5.23 -9.99 -0.86
N LYS A 17 6.40 -9.48 -0.46
CA LYS A 17 7.67 -9.81 -1.13
C LYS A 17 8.60 -10.61 -0.23
N THR A 18 8.21 -11.85 0.04
CA THR A 18 9.03 -12.85 0.75
C THR A 18 10.13 -13.45 -0.13
N ARG A 19 9.96 -13.45 -1.47
CA ARG A 19 10.95 -14.02 -2.41
C ARG A 19 11.99 -13.01 -2.88
N HIS A 20 13.25 -13.28 -2.56
CA HIS A 20 14.42 -12.55 -3.06
C HIS A 20 14.79 -12.91 -4.51
N SER A 21 14.40 -14.10 -4.98
CA SER A 21 14.68 -14.61 -6.32
C SER A 21 13.57 -15.54 -6.80
N THR A 22 13.45 -15.69 -8.12
CA THR A 22 12.50 -16.56 -8.82
C THR A 22 13.21 -17.35 -9.92
N LYS A 23 12.55 -18.35 -10.53
CA LYS A 23 13.11 -19.07 -11.68
C LYS A 23 13.15 -18.24 -12.98
N ASN A 24 12.49 -17.07 -13.02
CA ASN A 24 12.40 -16.25 -14.22
C ASN A 24 13.47 -15.14 -14.20
N PRO A 25 14.44 -15.14 -15.13
CA PRO A 25 15.52 -14.15 -15.16
C PRO A 25 15.02 -12.71 -15.41
N TYR A 26 13.95 -12.53 -16.19
CA TYR A 26 13.35 -11.22 -16.41
C TYR A 26 12.69 -10.66 -15.13
N ALA A 27 12.02 -11.53 -14.36
CA ALA A 27 11.49 -11.16 -13.05
C ALA A 27 12.62 -10.80 -12.07
N ASN A 28 13.70 -11.59 -12.05
CA ASN A 28 14.88 -11.31 -11.22
C ASN A 28 15.53 -9.98 -11.59
N ARG A 29 15.67 -9.66 -12.89
CA ARG A 29 16.15 -8.35 -13.35
C ARG A 29 15.34 -7.19 -12.76
N LYS A 30 14.00 -7.31 -12.75
CA LYS A 30 13.11 -6.29 -12.17
C LYS A 30 13.22 -6.21 -10.65
N ILE A 31 13.37 -7.35 -9.98
CA ILE A 31 13.56 -7.42 -8.52
C ILE A 31 14.85 -6.69 -8.12
N THR A 32 15.94 -6.91 -8.86
CA THR A 32 17.25 -6.28 -8.59
C THR A 32 17.26 -4.79 -8.96
N LYS A 33 16.67 -4.41 -10.10
CA LYS A 33 16.71 -3.01 -10.57
C LYS A 33 15.77 -2.07 -9.83
N PHE A 34 14.64 -2.54 -9.30
CA PHE A 34 13.66 -1.67 -8.64
C PHE A 34 13.60 -1.94 -7.13
N PRO A 35 14.27 -1.11 -6.30
CA PRO A 35 14.46 -1.36 -4.88
C PRO A 35 13.21 -0.94 -4.07
N LYS A 36 12.05 -1.53 -4.36
CA LYS A 36 10.75 -1.21 -3.72
C LYS A 36 10.82 -1.12 -2.19
N ARG A 37 11.58 -2.03 -1.56
CA ARG A 37 11.76 -2.07 -0.10
C ARG A 37 12.53 -0.87 0.42
N GLN A 38 13.59 -0.44 -0.27
CA GLN A 38 14.37 0.75 0.11
C GLN A 38 13.53 2.02 -0.05
N ILE A 39 12.74 2.11 -1.14
CA ILE A 39 11.82 3.23 -1.35
C ILE A 39 10.77 3.29 -0.24
N LEU A 40 10.20 2.14 0.16
CA LEU A 40 9.24 2.08 1.25
C LEU A 40 9.88 2.50 2.59
N VAL A 41 11.05 1.96 2.93
CA VAL A 41 11.79 2.34 4.16
C VAL A 41 12.09 3.83 4.18
N HIS A 42 12.55 4.38 3.06
CA HIS A 42 12.81 5.81 2.93
C HIS A 42 11.55 6.66 3.07
N GLY A 43 10.44 6.23 2.47
CA GLY A 43 9.13 6.86 2.62
C GLY A 43 8.65 6.86 4.07
N ILE A 44 8.82 5.73 4.77
CA ILE A 44 8.48 5.59 6.18
C ILE A 44 9.32 6.56 7.03
N ILE A 45 10.64 6.58 6.86
CA ILE A 45 11.53 7.48 7.60
C ILE A 45 11.14 8.94 7.35
N ARG A 46 10.84 9.33 6.10
CA ARG A 46 10.42 10.69 5.77
C ARG A 46 9.08 11.07 6.42
N ALA A 47 8.09 10.19 6.38
CA ALA A 47 6.79 10.46 6.96
C ALA A 47 6.86 10.57 8.49
N LEU A 48 7.64 9.71 9.17
CA LEU A 48 7.89 9.82 10.60
C LEU A 48 8.59 11.14 10.98
N ARG A 49 9.55 11.60 10.17
CA ARG A 49 10.21 12.91 10.37
C ARG A 49 9.27 14.10 10.23
N MET A 50 8.15 13.94 9.54
CA MET A 50 7.11 14.96 9.38
C MET A 50 5.94 14.76 10.37
N ASN A 51 6.13 13.93 11.41
CA ASN A 51 5.12 13.63 12.43
C ASN A 51 3.82 12.99 11.88
N TYR A 52 3.89 12.31 10.73
CA TYR A 52 2.77 11.53 10.22
C TYR A 52 2.70 10.16 10.90
N ILE A 53 1.46 9.70 11.14
CA ILE A 53 1.20 8.32 11.54
C ILE A 53 1.15 7.47 10.26
N ILE A 54 1.95 6.41 10.22
CA ILE A 54 2.04 5.54 9.05
C ILE A 54 1.23 4.29 9.32
N ILE A 55 0.36 3.95 8.37
CA ILE A 55 -0.47 2.76 8.49
C ILE A 55 -0.11 1.82 7.35
N LEU A 56 0.51 0.70 7.72
CA LEU A 56 0.84 -0.35 6.77
C LEU A 56 -0.39 -1.20 6.49
N VAL A 57 -0.83 -1.17 5.24
CA VAL A 57 -2.04 -1.83 4.74
C VAL A 57 -1.64 -2.96 3.80
N ASN A 58 -2.11 -4.18 4.06
CA ASN A 58 -1.91 -5.28 3.13
C ASN A 58 -2.55 -4.95 1.78
N PRO A 59 -1.79 -4.90 0.67
CA PRO A 59 -2.31 -4.54 -0.65
C PRO A 59 -2.81 -5.76 -1.45
N ALA A 60 -2.90 -6.94 -0.85
CA ALA A 60 -3.42 -8.12 -1.54
C ALA A 60 -4.84 -7.88 -2.10
N GLY A 61 -5.03 -8.22 -3.38
CA GLY A 61 -6.31 -8.12 -4.07
C GLY A 61 -6.69 -6.70 -4.51
N THR A 62 -5.79 -5.71 -4.47
CA THR A 62 -6.11 -4.32 -4.85
C THR A 62 -6.06 -4.05 -6.34
N SER A 63 -5.56 -4.96 -7.19
CA SER A 63 -5.36 -4.67 -8.63
C SER A 63 -6.15 -5.58 -9.59
N ASN A 64 -6.73 -6.69 -9.13
CA ASN A 64 -7.44 -7.65 -10.00
C ASN A 64 -8.46 -8.54 -9.26
N SER A 65 -8.94 -8.15 -8.07
CA SER A 65 -9.99 -8.92 -7.37
C SER A 65 -11.38 -8.66 -7.96
N LYS A 66 -12.36 -9.51 -7.64
CA LYS A 66 -13.77 -9.25 -7.96
C LYS A 66 -14.23 -7.91 -7.36
N THR A 67 -13.86 -7.66 -6.10
CA THR A 67 -14.12 -6.41 -5.39
C THR A 67 -13.50 -5.20 -6.09
N HIS A 68 -12.26 -5.31 -6.57
CA HIS A 68 -11.61 -4.23 -7.33
C HIS A 68 -12.38 -3.88 -8.61
N LYS A 69 -12.79 -4.89 -9.39
CA LYS A 69 -13.61 -4.69 -10.61
C LYS A 69 -14.98 -4.09 -10.30
N GLN A 70 -15.59 -4.49 -9.19
CA GLN A 70 -16.85 -3.94 -8.72
C GLN A 70 -16.70 -2.46 -8.34
N ILE A 71 -15.70 -2.10 -7.54
CA ILE A 71 -15.40 -0.71 -7.17
C ILE A 71 -15.14 0.15 -8.42
N MET A 72 -14.38 -0.35 -9.40
CA MET A 72 -14.16 0.38 -10.66
C MET A 72 -15.48 0.72 -11.36
N ARG A 73 -16.41 -0.25 -11.44
CA ARG A 73 -17.70 -0.07 -12.12
C ARG A 73 -18.63 0.86 -11.33
N GLU A 74 -18.79 0.62 -10.04
CA GLU A 74 -19.72 1.36 -9.18
C GLU A 74 -19.27 2.81 -8.95
N LYS A 75 -17.96 3.05 -8.84
CA LYS A 75 -17.39 4.37 -8.57
C LYS A 75 -16.85 5.06 -9.83
N GLY A 76 -16.91 4.42 -11.00
CA GLY A 76 -16.36 4.97 -12.25
C GLY A 76 -14.84 5.21 -12.21
N LEU A 77 -14.11 4.47 -11.37
CA LEU A 77 -12.67 4.67 -11.18
C LEU A 77 -11.85 3.87 -12.18
N ASP A 78 -10.73 4.44 -12.64
CA ASP A 78 -9.74 3.67 -13.39
C ASP A 78 -9.03 2.63 -12.48
N ARG A 79 -8.25 1.75 -13.09
CA ARG A 79 -7.58 0.64 -12.39
C ARG A 79 -6.71 1.14 -11.22
N HIS A 80 -5.93 2.19 -11.43
CA HIS A 80 -5.02 2.75 -10.44
C HIS A 80 -5.77 3.47 -9.33
N MET A 81 -6.77 4.31 -9.69
CA MET A 81 -7.61 4.97 -8.70
C MET A 81 -8.38 3.97 -7.82
N ALA A 82 -8.91 2.89 -8.40
CA ALA A 82 -9.58 1.85 -7.62
C ALA A 82 -8.62 1.12 -6.66
N SER A 83 -7.37 0.87 -7.08
CA SER A 83 -6.36 0.31 -6.17
C SER A 83 -6.05 1.26 -5.01
N ALA A 84 -5.83 2.55 -5.31
CA ALA A 84 -5.56 3.57 -4.30
C ALA A 84 -6.74 3.74 -3.32
N TYR A 85 -7.97 3.77 -3.84
CA TYR A 85 -9.19 3.82 -3.05
C TYR A 85 -9.29 2.65 -2.06
N MET A 86 -9.00 1.42 -2.51
CA MET A 86 -9.03 0.25 -1.63
C MET A 86 -7.99 0.31 -0.52
N ILE A 87 -6.79 0.84 -0.80
CA ILE A 87 -5.74 1.04 0.21
C ILE A 87 -6.16 2.09 1.23
N ALA A 88 -6.65 3.24 0.76
CA ALA A 88 -7.15 4.30 1.63
C ALA A 88 -8.28 3.82 2.54
N TYR A 89 -9.25 3.09 1.98
CA TYR A 89 -10.36 2.53 2.75
C TYR A 89 -9.90 1.54 3.83
N ARG A 90 -8.96 0.64 3.49
CA ARG A 90 -8.40 -0.31 4.46
C ARG A 90 -7.59 0.40 5.55
N GLY A 91 -6.85 1.45 5.20
CA GLY A 91 -6.12 2.28 6.16
C GLY A 91 -7.07 2.99 7.11
N TRP A 92 -8.11 3.63 6.58
CA TRP A 92 -9.16 4.28 7.36
C TRP A 92 -9.83 3.30 8.34
N ARG A 93 -10.17 2.09 7.88
CA ARG A 93 -10.74 1.05 8.74
C ARG A 93 -9.82 0.69 9.91
N LYS A 94 -8.51 0.54 9.66
CA LYS A 94 -7.54 0.29 10.74
C LYS A 94 -7.54 1.38 11.80
N ILE A 95 -7.56 2.66 11.38
CA ILE A 95 -7.65 3.80 12.31
C ILE A 95 -8.94 3.73 13.13
N HIS A 96 -10.07 3.52 12.45
CA HIS A 96 -11.38 3.59 13.10
C HIS A 96 -11.64 2.40 14.03
N GLU A 97 -11.17 1.20 13.68
CA GLU A 97 -11.31 -0.02 14.47
C GLU A 97 -10.26 -0.13 15.59
N GLY A 98 -9.32 0.82 15.69
CA GLY A 98 -8.25 0.77 16.69
C GLY A 98 -7.20 -0.31 16.43
N ILE A 99 -7.08 -0.78 15.19
CA ILE A 99 -6.20 -1.88 14.77
C ILE A 99 -4.97 -1.29 14.09
N PHE A 100 -4.04 -0.73 14.86
CA PHE A 100 -2.76 -0.20 14.37
C PHE A 100 -1.60 -0.57 15.30
#